data_AF-A0A961JS69-F1
#
_entry.id   AF-A0A961JS69-F1
#
_cell.length_a   1.000
_cell.length_b   1.000
_cell.length_c   1.000
_cell.angle_alpha   90.00
_cell.angle_beta   90.00
_cell.angle_gamma   90.00
#
_symmetry.space_group_name_H-M   'P 1'
#
loop_
_entity.id
_entity.type
_entity.pdbx_description
1 polymer ?
#
loop_
_entity_poly.entity_id
_entity_poly.type
_entity_poly.pdbx_seq_one_letter_code
_entity_poly.pdbx_strand_id
1 'polypeptide(L)'
;MVDITKVRAIDIHTHAEEPCGCHSDDGYDDLQRSMAQYFGAPWEHPPTIAETAAHFRAQNIAAVIFPVDAERETGYRRYNNDEVA
;
A
#
# COMPACT_ATOMS: atom_id res chain seq x y z
N MET A 1 -6.29 3.52 17.17
CA MET A 1 -6.07 2.07 17.42
C MET A 1 -7.36 1.33 17.13
N VAL A 2 -7.29 0.18 16.46
CA VAL A 2 -8.46 -0.63 16.07
C VAL A 2 -8.99 -1.41 17.29
N ASP A 3 -10.32 -1.49 17.44
CA ASP A 3 -10.98 -2.35 18.41
C ASP A 3 -11.28 -3.72 17.78
N ILE A 4 -10.44 -4.71 18.09
CA ILE A 4 -10.53 -6.05 17.49
C ILE A 4 -11.81 -6.81 17.84
N THR A 5 -12.55 -6.38 18.87
CA THR A 5 -13.82 -7.01 19.26
C THR A 5 -15.00 -6.55 18.40
N LYS A 6 -14.82 -5.46 17.64
CA LYS A 6 -15.88 -4.82 16.83
C LYS A 6 -15.72 -5.03 15.33
N VAL A 7 -14.55 -5.46 14.87
CA VAL A 7 -14.31 -5.72 13.44
C VAL A 7 -14.82 -7.10 13.05
N ARG A 8 -15.34 -7.21 11.83
CA ARG A 8 -15.88 -8.45 11.26
C ARG A 8 -14.78 -9.44 10.89
N ALA A 9 -13.64 -8.94 10.43
CA ALA A 9 -12.51 -9.75 9.99
C ALA A 9 -11.20 -8.96 10.08
N ILE A 10 -10.09 -9.68 9.93
CA ILE A 10 -8.74 -9.13 9.82
C ILE A 10 -8.14 -9.63 8.51
N ASP A 11 -7.76 -8.70 7.64
CA ASP A 11 -6.86 -8.98 6.53
C ASP A 11 -5.42 -8.87 7.05
N ILE A 12 -4.68 -9.97 6.94
CA ILE A 12 -3.32 -10.07 7.49
C ILE A 12 -2.23 -9.71 6.46
N HIS A 13 -2.59 -9.41 5.21
CA HIS A 13 -1.63 -9.19 4.13
C HIS A 13 -2.13 -8.12 3.16
N THR A 14 -1.88 -6.85 3.49
CA THR A 14 -2.18 -5.72 2.62
C THR A 14 -0.90 -4.93 2.36
N HIS A 15 -0.63 -4.64 1.10
CA HIS A 15 0.50 -3.80 0.72
C HIS A 15 0.08 -2.34 0.56
N ALA A 16 0.86 -1.45 1.15
CA ALA A 16 0.90 -0.03 0.80
C ALA A 16 2.37 0.34 0.66
N GLU A 17 2.77 0.76 -0.53
CA GLU A 17 4.19 0.86 -0.81
C GLU A 17 4.82 2.16 -0.31
N GLU A 18 4.07 3.27 -0.24
CA GLU A 18 4.63 4.55 0.17
C GLU A 18 3.66 5.53 0.86
N PRO A 19 4.17 6.40 1.74
CA PRO A 19 3.45 7.56 2.25
C PRO A 19 3.27 8.64 1.18
N CYS A 20 2.17 8.56 0.44
CA CYS A 20 1.59 9.69 -0.30
C CYS A 20 2.50 10.40 -1.32
N GLY A 21 3.17 9.69 -2.23
CA GLY A 21 3.83 10.32 -3.41
C GLY A 21 4.94 11.32 -3.08
N CYS A 22 5.52 11.23 -1.88
CA CYS A 22 6.56 12.15 -1.40
C CYS A 22 7.98 11.63 -1.65
N HIS A 23 8.15 10.67 -2.57
CA HIS A 23 9.46 10.14 -2.95
C HIS A 23 10.19 11.10 -3.90
N SER A 24 11.52 11.06 -3.87
CA SER A 24 12.33 11.70 -4.90
C SER A 24 12.11 10.99 -6.24
N ASP A 25 12.30 11.69 -7.36
CA ASP A 25 12.30 11.06 -8.69
C ASP A 25 13.45 10.03 -8.80
N ASP A 26 13.13 8.79 -8.42
CA ASP A 26 14.02 7.64 -8.32
C ASP A 26 13.62 6.53 -9.31
N GLY A 27 12.66 6.80 -10.19
CA GLY A 27 12.11 5.86 -11.17
C GLY A 27 11.02 4.92 -10.62
N TYR A 28 10.57 5.11 -9.37
CA TYR A 28 9.54 4.26 -8.77
C TYR A 28 8.15 4.47 -9.40
N ASP A 29 7.81 5.69 -9.80
CA ASP A 29 6.57 6.00 -10.53
C ASP A 29 6.47 5.26 -11.86
N ASP A 30 7.58 5.17 -12.59
CA ASP A 30 7.65 4.44 -13.85
C ASP A 30 7.50 2.93 -13.67
N LEU A 31 8.04 2.39 -12.57
CA LEU A 31 7.81 1.00 -12.16
C LEU A 31 6.31 0.77 -11.91
N GLN A 32 5.69 1.59 -11.07
CA GLN A 32 4.27 1.45 -10.71
C GLN A 32 3.35 1.54 -11.95
N ARG A 33 3.63 2.50 -12.84
CA ARG A 33 2.90 2.65 -14.11
C ARG A 33 3.07 1.43 -15.02
N SER A 34 4.29 0.91 -15.14
CA SER A 34 4.57 -0.27 -15.95
C SER A 34 3.92 -1.53 -15.37
N MET A 35 3.91 -1.66 -14.04
CA MET A 35 3.24 -2.73 -13.32
C MET A 35 1.72 -2.69 -13.54
N ALA A 36 1.11 -1.51 -13.42
CA ALA A 36 -0.31 -1.31 -13.69
C ALA A 36 -0.68 -1.72 -15.12
N GLN A 37 0.11 -1.32 -16.11
CA GLN A 37 -0.09 -1.72 -17.51
C GLN A 37 0.06 -3.22 -17.71
N TYR A 38 1.10 -3.83 -17.14
CA TYR A 38 1.37 -5.26 -17.28
C TYR A 38 0.26 -6.13 -16.70
N PHE A 39 -0.23 -5.79 -15.50
CA PHE A 39 -1.31 -6.53 -14.84
C PHE A 39 -2.72 -6.12 -15.29
N GLY A 40 -2.85 -5.13 -16.18
CA GLY A 40 -4.15 -4.63 -16.64
C GLY A 40 -4.95 -4.00 -15.51
N ALA A 41 -4.28 -3.32 -14.57
CA ALA A 41 -4.93 -2.64 -13.47
C ALA A 41 -5.83 -1.50 -13.99
N PRO A 42 -7.03 -1.30 -13.43
CA PRO A 42 -7.93 -0.23 -13.87
C PRO A 42 -7.55 1.16 -13.30
N TRP A 43 -6.32 1.31 -12.79
CA TRP A 43 -5.77 2.54 -12.20
C TRP A 43 -4.34 2.75 -12.70
N GLU A 44 -3.90 4.01 -12.79
CA GLU A 44 -2.52 4.35 -13.19
C GLU A 44 -1.54 4.26 -12.01
N HIS A 45 -2.03 4.51 -10.80
CA HIS A 45 -1.28 4.41 -9.55
C HIS A 45 -2.12 3.63 -8.53
N PRO A 46 -1.50 2.84 -7.63
CA PRO A 46 -2.22 2.16 -6.57
C PRO A 46 -2.96 3.14 -5.65
N PRO A 47 -4.03 2.69 -4.97
CA PRO A 47 -4.77 3.54 -4.03
C PRO A 47 -3.86 4.03 -2.89
N THR A 48 -4.11 5.25 -2.43
CA THR A 48 -3.43 5.81 -1.27
C THR A 48 -3.76 5.02 0.01
N ILE A 49 -2.95 5.18 1.06
CA ILE A 49 -3.21 4.58 2.38
C ILE A 49 -4.59 5.00 2.91
N ALA A 50 -4.98 6.26 2.71
CA ALA A 50 -6.27 6.79 3.15
C ALA A 50 -7.45 6.12 2.42
N GLU A 51 -7.34 5.93 1.11
CA GLU A 51 -8.35 5.24 0.29
C GLU A 51 -8.45 3.76 0.66
N THR A 52 -7.30 3.10 0.83
CA THR A 52 -7.21 1.71 1.31
C THR A 52 -7.89 1.57 2.68
N ALA A 53 -7.58 2.46 3.63
CA ALA A 53 -8.20 2.45 4.95
C ALA A 53 -9.71 2.71 4.88
N ALA A 54 -10.18 3.60 3.99
CA ALA A 54 -11.61 3.83 3.77
C ALA A 54 -12.32 2.58 3.22
N HIS A 55 -11.68 1.86 2.28
CA HIS A 55 -12.20 0.62 1.72
C HIS A 55 -12.43 -0.45 2.79
N PHE A 56 -11.43 -0.70 3.65
CA PHE A 56 -11.57 -1.67 4.74
C PHE A 56 -12.59 -1.25 5.80
N ARG A 57 -12.65 0.04 6.16
CA ARG A 57 -13.67 0.56 7.09
C ARG A 57 -15.09 0.36 6.58
N ALA A 58 -15.34 0.56 5.28
CA ALA A 58 -16.66 0.36 4.68
C ALA A 58 -17.17 -1.09 4.84
N GLN A 59 -16.27 -2.06 5.00
CA GLN A 59 -16.59 -3.48 5.17
C GLN A 59 -16.52 -3.94 6.64
N ASN A 60 -16.19 -3.03 7.56
CA ASN A 60 -15.88 -3.29 8.96
C ASN A 60 -14.75 -4.32 9.14
N ILE A 61 -13.67 -4.18 8.36
CA ILE A 61 -12.50 -5.06 8.38
C ILE A 61 -11.28 -4.26 8.87
N ALA A 62 -10.41 -4.90 9.66
CA ALA A 62 -9.09 -4.37 9.99
C ALA A 62 -8.07 -4.91 8.99
N ALA A 63 -7.09 -4.09 8.58
CA ALA A 63 -6.00 -4.51 7.70
C ALA A 63 -4.65 -4.39 8.41
N VAL A 64 -3.78 -5.37 8.18
CA VAL A 64 -2.35 -5.30 8.49
C VAL A 64 -1.63 -4.81 7.24
N ILE A 65 -1.06 -3.62 7.31
CA ILE A 65 -0.43 -2.93 6.18
C ILE A 65 1.10 -2.94 6.33
N PHE A 66 1.81 -3.25 5.26
CA PHE A 66 3.28 -3.19 5.19
C PHE A 66 3.76 -2.95 3.75
N PRO A 67 4.95 -2.35 3.57
CA PRO A 67 5.50 -2.13 2.23
C PRO A 67 6.01 -3.44 1.63
N VAL A 68 6.15 -3.48 0.30
CA VAL A 68 6.82 -4.59 -0.38
C VAL A 68 8.32 -4.49 -0.10
N ASP A 69 8.93 -5.56 0.41
CA ASP A 69 10.39 -5.62 0.62
C ASP A 69 11.09 -5.95 -0.71
N ALA A 70 11.23 -4.95 -1.58
CA ALA A 70 11.84 -5.07 -2.90
C ALA A 70 13.24 -4.47 -3.00
N GLU A 71 13.72 -3.77 -1.95
CA GLU A 71 14.95 -2.95 -1.96
C GLU A 71 16.17 -3.71 -2.49
N ARG A 72 16.33 -4.98 -2.11
CA ARG A 72 17.45 -5.82 -2.56
C ARG A 72 17.52 -5.97 -4.07
N GLU A 73 16.37 -6.14 -4.73
CA GLU A 73 16.28 -6.50 -6.15
C GLU A 73 16.04 -5.27 -7.05
N THR A 74 15.40 -4.23 -6.52
CA THR A 74 15.05 -3.02 -7.28
C THR A 74 15.89 -1.81 -6.94
N GLY A 75 16.52 -1.78 -5.75
CA GLY A 75 17.22 -0.60 -5.24
C GLY A 75 16.31 0.54 -4.77
N TYR A 76 14.97 0.39 -4.84
CA TYR A 76 14.03 1.39 -4.34
C TYR A 76 14.07 1.47 -2.83
N ARG A 77 13.89 2.69 -2.30
CA ARG A 77 13.94 2.96 -0.88
C ARG A 77 12.87 2.15 -0.14
N ARG A 78 13.30 1.47 0.92
CA ARG A 78 12.39 0.87 1.89
C ARG A 78 11.84 1.93 2.86
N TYR A 79 10.53 1.91 3.07
CA TYR A 79 9.86 2.72 4.10
C TYR A 79 9.70 1.93 5.40
N ASN A 80 9.67 2.62 6.54
CA ASN A 80 9.31 1.99 7.81
C ASN A 80 7.81 1.70 7.83
N ASN A 81 7.42 0.66 8.57
CA ASN A 81 6.01 0.30 8.72
C ASN A 81 5.18 1.45 9.31
N ASP A 82 5.75 2.22 10.24
CA ASP A 82 5.08 3.38 10.86
C ASP A 82 4.84 4.54 9.87
N GLU A 83 5.54 4.56 8.73
CA GLU A 83 5.32 5.55 7.68
C GLU A 83 4.18 5.14 6.74
N VAL A 84 3.83 3.85 6.68
CA VAL A 84 2.79 3.33 5.76
C VAL A 84 1.50 2.86 6.45
N ALA A 85 1.47 2.84 7.79
CA ALA A 85 0.36 2.33 8.61
C ALA A 85 -0.50 3.41 9.28
#